data_AF-A0A841VST8-F1
#
_entry.id   AF-A0A841VST8-F1
#
_cell.length_a   1.000
_cell.length_b   1.000
_cell.length_c   1.000
_cell.angle_alpha   90.00
_cell.angle_beta   90.00
_cell.angle_gamma   90.00
#
_symmetry.space_group_name_H-M   'P 1'
#
loop_
_entity.id
_entity.type
_entity.pdbx_description
1 polymer ?
#
loop_
_entity_poly.entity_id
_entity_poly.type
_entity_poly.pdbx_seq_one_letter_code
_entity_poly.pdbx_strand_id
1 'polypeptide(L)' 'MSALKDLQEEYLAQWTAYEPMSCLLEAWTLTKPLCALHHAVSYQHIVACLEPRAKQELSKALPHFLRELLKCTIELVEK' A
#
# COMPACT_ATOMS: atom_id res chain seq x y z
N MET A 1 1.24 -22.36 10.52
CA MET A 1 1.12 -20.90 10.28
C MET A 1 0.38 -20.70 8.95
N SER A 2 -0.22 -19.54 8.67
CA SER A 2 -0.97 -19.35 7.40
C SER A 2 0.01 -19.07 6.26
N ALA A 3 -0.28 -19.57 5.05
CA ALA A 3 0.58 -19.43 3.86
C ALA A 3 0.97 -17.96 3.55
N LEU A 4 0.16 -16.99 3.97
CA LEU A 4 0.46 -15.56 3.82
C LEU A 4 1.61 -15.09 4.72
N LYS A 5 1.73 -15.64 5.94
CA LYS A 5 2.85 -15.33 6.84
C LYS A 5 4.15 -15.89 6.28
N ASP A 6 4.11 -17.10 5.74
CA ASP A 6 5.27 -17.75 5.16
C ASP A 6 5.79 -16.96 3.93
N LEU A 7 4.89 -16.46 3.09
CA LEU A 7 5.25 -15.57 1.96
C LEU A 7 5.83 -14.23 2.41
N GLN A 8 5.27 -13.62 3.45
CA GLN A 8 5.80 -12.37 4.00
C GLN A 8 7.22 -12.58 4.53
N GLU A 9 7.45 -13.63 5.29
CA GLU A 9 8.76 -13.94 5.87
C GLU A 9 9.81 -14.22 4.78
N GLU A 10 9.46 -15.02 3.76
CA GLU A 10 10.33 -15.30 2.61
C GLU A 10 10.66 -14.02 1.81
N TYR A 11 9.68 -13.14 1.62
CA TYR A 11 9.91 -11.85 0.97
C TYR A 11 10.87 -10.99 1.81
N LEU A 12 10.63 -10.86 3.13
CA LEU A 12 11.46 -10.05 4.01
C LEU A 12 12.87 -10.62 4.20
N ALA A 13 13.03 -11.94 4.15
CA ALA A 13 14.33 -12.61 4.26
C ALA A 13 15.33 -12.10 3.21
N GLN A 14 14.85 -11.78 2.00
CA GLN A 14 15.69 -11.23 0.92
C GLN A 14 16.28 -9.86 1.25
N TRP A 15 15.67 -9.11 2.19
CA TRP A 15 16.11 -7.78 2.59
C TRP A 15 17.01 -7.79 3.84
N THR A 16 17.25 -8.95 4.43
CA THR A 16 18.09 -9.08 5.64
C THR A 16 19.57 -8.73 5.43
N ALA A 17 20.00 -8.61 4.17
CA ALA A 17 21.31 -8.07 3.81
C ALA A 17 21.45 -6.57 4.11
N TYR A 18 20.33 -5.85 4.30
CA TYR A 18 20.31 -4.39 4.51
C TYR A 18 19.86 -4.00 5.92
N GLU A 19 18.83 -4.65 6.46
CA GLU A 19 18.27 -4.37 7.79
C GLU A 19 17.87 -5.67 8.50
N PRO A 20 17.91 -5.75 9.83
CA PRO A 20 17.52 -6.97 10.55
C PRO A 20 16.02 -7.24 10.43
N MET A 21 15.62 -8.52 10.54
CA MET A 21 14.23 -8.96 10.39
C MET A 21 13.25 -8.20 11.29
N SER A 22 13.65 -7.82 12.51
CA SER A 22 12.82 -7.02 13.42
C SER A 22 12.46 -5.65 12.84
N CYS A 23 13.43 -4.94 12.27
CA CYS A 23 13.21 -3.63 11.65
C CYS A 23 12.41 -3.76 10.35
N LEU A 24 12.63 -4.84 9.59
CA LEU A 24 11.84 -5.13 8.39
C LEU A 24 10.37 -5.43 8.72
N LEU A 25 10.10 -6.16 9.80
CA LEU A 25 8.75 -6.42 10.27
C LEU A 25 8.07 -5.15 10.78
N GLU A 26 8.80 -4.28 11.47
CA GLU A 26 8.31 -2.96 11.87
C GLU A 26 7.96 -2.11 10.64
N ALA A 27 8.86 -2.01 9.67
CA ALA A 27 8.62 -1.32 8.41
C ALA A 27 7.44 -1.93 7.63
N TRP A 28 7.27 -3.26 7.67
CA TRP A 28 6.14 -3.94 7.04
C TRP A 28 4.79 -3.45 7.58
N THR A 29 4.70 -3.07 8.85
CA THR A 29 3.46 -2.51 9.43
C THR A 29 3.02 -1.21 8.75
N LEU A 30 3.96 -0.44 8.19
CA LEU A 30 3.72 0.82 7.49
C LEU A 30 3.37 0.62 6.01
N THR A 31 3.61 -0.57 5.44
CA THR A 31 3.47 -0.79 4.00
C THR A 31 2.05 -0.56 3.50
N LYS A 32 1.04 -1.04 4.24
CA LYS A 32 -0.36 -0.93 3.83
C LYS A 32 -0.82 0.53 3.65
N PRO A 33 -0.66 1.45 4.63
CA PRO A 33 -0.99 2.86 4.42
C PRO A 33 -0.09 3.51 3.35
N LEU A 34 1.20 3.17 3.27
CA LEU A 34 2.09 3.73 2.24
C LEU A 34 1.67 3.32 0.83
N CYS A 35 1.29 2.06 0.62
CA CYS A 35 0.78 1.56 -0.66
C CYS A 35 -0.51 2.27 -1.05
N ALA A 36 -1.45 2.45 -0.11
CA ALA A 36 -2.69 3.18 -0.36
C ALA A 36 -2.43 4.64 -0.74
N LEU A 37 -1.52 5.33 -0.04
CA LEU A 37 -1.10 6.69 -0.38
C LEU A 37 -0.44 6.76 -1.76
N HIS A 38 0.51 5.87 -2.04
CA HIS A 38 1.18 5.78 -3.34
C HIS A 38 0.15 5.60 -4.47
N HIS A 39 -0.79 4.67 -4.31
CA HIS A 39 -1.84 4.47 -5.31
C HIS A 39 -2.75 5.69 -5.47
N ALA A 40 -3.13 6.37 -4.40
CA ALA A 40 -3.93 7.60 -4.50
C ALA A 40 -3.22 8.65 -5.37
N VAL A 41 -1.95 8.95 -5.09
CA VAL A 41 -1.16 9.93 -5.86
C VAL A 41 -0.95 9.47 -7.30
N SER A 42 -0.55 8.21 -7.51
CA SER A 42 -0.32 7.65 -8.84
C SER A 42 -1.60 7.69 -9.70
N TYR A 43 -2.74 7.28 -9.15
CA TYR A 43 -4.00 7.28 -9.90
C TYR A 43 -4.56 8.69 -10.10
N GLN A 44 -4.30 9.64 -9.22
CA GLN A 44 -4.61 11.06 -9.48
C GLN A 44 -3.88 11.54 -10.74
N HIS A 45 -2.57 11.25 -10.84
CA HIS A 45 -1.77 11.64 -11.99
C HIS A 45 -2.20 10.90 -13.27
N ILE A 46 -2.36 9.57 -13.21
CA ILE A 46 -2.80 8.76 -14.35
C ILE A 46 -4.15 9.27 -14.87
N VAL A 47 -5.15 9.43 -13.99
CA VAL A 47 -6.47 9.90 -14.40
C VAL A 47 -6.39 11.28 -15.04
N ALA A 48 -5.54 12.19 -14.57
CA ALA A 48 -5.39 13.51 -15.19
C ALA A 48 -4.96 13.43 -16.67
N CYS A 49 -4.08 12.46 -16.99
CA CYS A 49 -3.48 12.29 -18.32
C CYS A 49 -4.28 11.41 -19.30
N LEU A 50 -5.39 10.80 -18.85
CA LEU A 50 -6.18 9.90 -19.70
C LEU A 50 -7.17 10.62 -20.61
N GLU A 51 -7.55 9.96 -21.70
CA GLU A 51 -8.68 10.35 -22.54
C GLU A 51 -10.02 10.24 -21.77
N PRO A 52 -11.05 11.04 -22.12
CA PRO A 52 -12.31 11.10 -21.35
C PRO A 52 -12.97 9.75 -21.07
N ARG A 53 -12.97 8.84 -22.04
CA ARG A 53 -13.54 7.49 -21.87
C ARG A 53 -12.78 6.69 -20.81
N ALA A 54 -11.45 6.71 -20.85
CA ALA A 54 -10.62 5.98 -19.89
C ALA A 54 -10.65 6.62 -18.49
N LYS A 55 -10.79 7.96 -18.42
CA LYS A 55 -11.03 8.68 -17.16
C LYS A 55 -12.27 8.18 -16.43
N GLN A 56 -13.36 7.89 -17.17
CA GLN A 56 -14.60 7.40 -16.58
C GLN A 56 -14.41 6.05 -15.90
N GLU A 57 -13.69 5.11 -16.54
CA GLU A 57 -13.39 3.78 -16.01
C GLU A 57 -12.61 3.85 -14.68
N LEU A 58 -11.68 4.79 -14.57
CA LEU A 58 -10.80 4.94 -13.39
C LEU A 58 -11.25 6.03 -12.40
N SER A 59 -12.41 6.66 -12.62
CA SER A 59 -12.92 7.77 -11.81
C SER A 59 -13.04 7.45 -10.31
N LYS A 60 -13.19 6.18 -9.96
CA LYS A 60 -13.32 5.71 -8.57
C LYS A 60 -11.99 5.29 -7.92
N ALA A 61 -10.90 5.21 -8.68
CA ALA A 61 -9.63 4.71 -8.17
C ALA A 61 -9.06 5.62 -7.06
N LEU A 62 -8.92 6.92 -7.32
CA LEU A 62 -8.47 7.89 -6.33
C LEU A 62 -9.30 7.86 -5.02
N PRO A 63 -10.65 8.03 -5.05
CA PRO A 63 -11.43 8.02 -3.82
C PRO A 63 -11.45 6.65 -3.13
N HIS A 64 -11.24 5.54 -3.86
CA HIS A 64 -11.05 4.23 -3.24
C HIS A 64 -9.76 4.18 -2.42
N PHE A 65 -8.61 4.53 -3.02
CA PHE A 65 -7.32 4.47 -2.33
C PHE A 65 -7.21 5.48 -1.17
N LEU A 66 -7.82 6.66 -1.29
CA LEU A 66 -7.90 7.61 -0.16
C LEU A 66 -8.69 7.05 1.02
N ARG A 67 -9.79 6.34 0.77
CA ARG A 67 -10.55 5.68 1.85
C ARG A 67 -9.75 4.56 2.49
N GLU A 68 -9.04 3.75 1.70
CA GLU A 68 -8.17 2.70 2.24
C GLU A 68 -7.03 3.28 3.07
N LEU A 69 -6.42 4.38 2.62
CA LEU A 69 -5.41 5.11 3.40
C LEU A 69 -5.97 5.52 4.77
N LEU A 70 -7.12 6.21 4.79
CA LEU A 70 -7.75 6.67 6.03
C LEU A 70 -8.03 5.51 7.00
N LYS A 71 -8.58 4.39 6.49
CA LYS A 71 -8.80 3.19 7.31
C LYS A 71 -7.49 2.66 7.90
N CYS A 72 -6.46 2.51 7.08
CA CYS A 72 -5.16 2.00 7.53
C CYS A 72 -4.49 2.90 8.56
N THR A 73 -4.60 4.22 8.40
CA THR A 73 -4.05 5.19 9.35
C THR A 73 -4.80 5.16 10.68
N ILE A 74 -6.14 5.04 10.66
CA ILE A 74 -6.94 4.88 11.90
C ILE A 74 -6.55 3.59 12.62
N GLU A 75 -6.50 2.46 11.90
CA GLU A 75 -6.09 1.16 12.44
C GLU A 75 -4.67 1.17 13.05
N LEU A 76 -3.79 2.04 12.54
CA LEU A 76 -2.42 2.19 13.01
C LEU A 76 -2.31 3.11 14.25
N VAL A 77 -3.16 4.14 14.35
CA VAL A 77 -3.19 5.07 15.49
C VAL A 77 -3.89 4.45 16.72
N GLU A 78 -4.85 3.54 16.49
CA GLU A 78 -5.58 2.85 17.56
C GLU A 78 -4.86 1.61 18.12
N LYS A 79 -3.71 1.24 17.54
CA LYS A 79 -2.86 0.12 17.97
C LYS A 79 -1.75 0.56 18.92
#